data_AF-A0A6J7BK55-F1
#
_entry.id   AF-A0A6J7BK55-F1
#
_cell.length_a   1.000
_cell.length_b   1.000
_cell.length_c   1.000
_cell.angle_alpha   90.00
_cell.angle_beta   90.00
_cell.angle_gamma   90.00
#
_symmetry.space_group_name_H-M   'P 1'
#
loop_
_entity.id
_entity.type
_entity.pdbx_description
1 polymer ?
#
loop_
_entity_poly.entity_id
_entity_poly.type
_entity_poly.pdbx_seq_one_letter_code
_entity_poly.pdbx_strand_id
1 'polypeptide(L)'
;MRTIGGEVGVTTGRPRRCGWYDAPIARYAVRVNGLTDFFLTKLDVLTGWEKIPVCVAYEIDGKRVEELPSSQSDFHHAIPIYEYLPGWKEDITGAKTLADLPKNAQDYVKFLENISGAPMSAIGVGPGRTQTIVVKDFV
;
A
#
# COMPACT_ATOMS: atom_id res chain seq x y z
N MET A 1 10.00 -8.67 1.49
CA MET A 1 8.53 -8.60 1.43
C MET A 1 7.86 -9.93 1.76
N ARG A 2 7.93 -10.98 0.93
CA ARG A 2 7.23 -12.27 1.21
C ARG A 2 7.57 -12.90 2.56
N THR A 3 8.87 -13.07 2.85
CA THR A 3 9.34 -13.69 4.10
C THR A 3 8.98 -12.84 5.32
N ILE A 4 9.32 -11.54 5.26
CA ILE A 4 9.07 -10.57 6.35
C ILE A 4 7.56 -10.45 6.63
N GLY A 5 6.72 -10.38 5.59
CA GLY A 5 5.27 -10.25 5.73
C GLY A 5 4.53 -11.55 6.05
N GLY A 6 5.22 -12.69 6.18
CA GLY A 6 4.59 -13.98 6.44
C GLY A 6 3.62 -14.41 5.33
N GLU A 7 3.94 -14.09 4.07
CA GLU A 7 3.04 -14.27 2.93
C GLU A 7 3.03 -15.71 2.40
N VAL A 8 2.55 -16.61 3.24
CA VAL A 8 2.45 -18.04 3.01
C VAL A 8 1.06 -18.54 3.45
N GLY A 9 0.48 -19.46 2.69
CA GLY A 9 -0.77 -20.11 3.07
C GLY A 9 -0.60 -20.96 4.32
N VAL A 10 -1.42 -20.72 5.35
CA VAL A 10 -1.29 -21.37 6.67
C VAL A 10 -1.41 -22.90 6.58
N THR A 11 -2.37 -23.40 5.80
CA THR A 11 -2.60 -24.85 5.65
C THR A 11 -1.70 -25.48 4.58
N THR A 12 -1.50 -24.79 3.46
CA THR A 12 -0.87 -25.38 2.27
C THR A 12 0.63 -25.15 2.21
N GLY A 13 1.18 -24.22 2.99
CA GLY A 13 2.57 -23.78 2.89
C GLY A 13 2.93 -23.09 1.57
N ARG A 14 1.95 -22.84 0.69
CA ARG A 14 2.22 -22.24 -0.62
C ARG A 14 2.53 -20.75 -0.47
N PRO A 15 3.61 -20.25 -1.08
CA PRO A 15 3.94 -18.83 -1.02
C PRO A 15 2.94 -17.99 -1.82
N ARG A 16 2.48 -16.88 -1.26
CA ARG A 16 1.65 -15.91 -2.00
C ARG A 16 2.51 -15.07 -2.94
N ARG A 17 1.92 -14.63 -4.06
CA ARG A 17 2.55 -13.60 -4.90
C ARG A 17 2.51 -12.28 -4.15
N CYS A 18 3.62 -11.56 -4.15
CA CYS A 18 3.73 -10.23 -3.57
C CYS A 18 4.04 -9.25 -4.69
N GLY A 19 3.51 -8.04 -4.56
CA GLY A 19 3.76 -6.92 -5.45
C GLY A 19 3.76 -5.63 -4.65
N TRP A 20 3.99 -4.53 -5.35
CA TRP A 20 3.99 -3.20 -4.76
C TRP A 20 2.58 -2.65 -4.62
N TYR A 21 2.44 -1.53 -3.92
CA TYR A 21 1.15 -0.86 -3.80
C TYR A 21 0.66 -0.41 -5.18
N ASP A 22 -0.62 -0.65 -5.47
CA ASP A 22 -1.24 -0.35 -6.75
C ASP A 22 -2.37 0.68 -6.57
N ALA A 23 -2.05 1.93 -6.93
CA ALA A 23 -2.97 3.04 -6.77
C ALA A 23 -4.15 3.00 -7.76
N PRO A 24 -4.00 2.63 -9.04
CA PRO A 24 -5.16 2.38 -9.92
C PRO A 24 -6.19 1.41 -9.32
N ILE A 25 -5.74 0.29 -8.73
CA ILE A 25 -6.64 -0.64 -8.04
C ILE A 25 -7.27 0.00 -6.81
N ALA A 26 -6.49 0.75 -6.02
CA ALA A 26 -7.01 1.44 -4.83
C ALA A 26 -8.10 2.48 -5.18
N ARG A 27 -7.87 3.33 -6.20
CA ARG A 27 -8.87 4.30 -6.69
C ARG A 27 -10.12 3.62 -7.20
N TYR A 28 -9.96 2.52 -7.96
CA TYR A 28 -11.07 1.71 -8.41
C TYR A 28 -11.90 1.19 -7.22
N ALA A 29 -11.24 0.67 -6.18
CA ALA A 29 -11.89 0.19 -4.97
C ALA A 29 -12.65 1.28 -4.22
N VAL A 30 -12.10 2.50 -4.12
CA VAL A 30 -12.80 3.67 -3.55
C VAL A 30 -14.08 3.94 -4.31
N ARG A 31 -14.00 4.02 -5.65
CA ARG A 31 -15.14 4.36 -6.50
C ARG A 31 -16.26 3.32 -6.44
N VAL A 32 -15.93 2.02 -6.50
CA VAL A 32 -16.96 0.97 -6.60
C VAL A 32 -17.59 0.61 -5.26
N ASN A 33 -16.89 0.80 -4.14
CA ASN A 33 -17.42 0.49 -2.81
C ASN A 33 -17.86 1.74 -2.03
N GLY A 34 -17.58 2.94 -2.52
CA GLY A 34 -17.80 4.18 -1.77
C GLY A 34 -16.93 4.25 -0.50
N LEU A 35 -15.67 3.79 -0.58
CA LEU A 35 -14.79 3.77 0.60
C LEU A 35 -14.58 5.19 1.12
N THR A 36 -14.89 5.40 2.39
CA THR A 36 -14.65 6.68 3.07
C THR A 36 -13.28 6.75 3.71
N ASP A 37 -12.71 5.58 4.04
CA ASP A 37 -11.48 5.46 4.81
C ASP A 37 -10.76 4.14 4.49
N PHE A 38 -9.43 4.16 4.53
CA PHE A 38 -8.57 2.99 4.43
C PHE A 38 -8.00 2.60 5.80
N PHE A 39 -7.78 1.29 5.98
CA PHE A 39 -6.86 0.75 6.96
C PHE A 39 -5.62 0.25 6.21
N LEU A 40 -4.52 0.99 6.29
CA LEU A 40 -3.23 0.56 5.75
C LEU A 40 -2.58 -0.44 6.70
N THR A 41 -2.34 -1.67 6.25
CA THR A 41 -1.74 -2.71 7.11
C THR A 41 -0.32 -3.06 6.67
N LYS A 42 0.45 -3.65 7.59
CA LYS A 42 1.79 -4.18 7.33
C LYS A 42 2.79 -3.13 6.82
N LEU A 43 2.70 -1.90 7.32
CA LEU A 43 3.67 -0.85 6.95
C LEU A 43 5.10 -1.24 7.35
N ASP A 44 5.25 -1.99 8.44
CA ASP A 44 6.52 -2.51 8.98
C ASP A 44 7.26 -3.44 8.01
N VAL A 45 6.55 -4.09 7.09
CA VAL A 45 7.15 -4.97 6.07
C VAL A 45 8.00 -4.20 5.04
N LEU A 46 7.79 -2.88 4.96
CA LEU A 46 8.54 -1.95 4.10
C LEU A 46 9.75 -1.32 4.79
N THR A 47 10.00 -1.61 6.07
CA THR A 47 11.22 -1.18 6.75
C THR A 47 12.46 -1.83 6.14
N GLY A 48 13.52 -1.06 5.95
CA GLY A 48 14.81 -1.49 5.42
C GLY A 48 15.00 -1.29 3.91
N TRP A 49 13.96 -0.87 3.19
CA TRP A 49 14.06 -0.54 1.77
C TRP A 49 14.63 0.87 1.57
N GLU A 50 15.52 1.06 0.59
CA GLU A 50 16.05 2.38 0.25
C GLU A 50 15.03 3.21 -0.54
N LYS A 51 14.34 2.57 -1.49
CA LYS A 51 13.27 3.16 -2.29
C LYS A 51 12.11 2.18 -2.38
N ILE A 52 10.89 2.71 -2.24
CA ILE A 52 9.65 1.95 -2.28
C ILE A 52 8.89 2.39 -3.53
N PRO A 53 8.74 1.51 -4.53
CA PRO A 53 7.93 1.82 -5.69
C PRO A 53 6.43 1.72 -5.38
N VAL A 54 5.65 2.63 -5.96
CA VAL A 54 4.19 2.64 -5.95
C VAL A 54 3.71 2.73 -7.39
N CYS A 55 2.87 1.79 -7.81
CA CYS A 55 2.28 1.82 -9.15
C CYS A 55 1.24 2.94 -9.17
N VAL A 56 1.48 3.97 -9.98
CA VAL A 56 0.63 5.17 -10.07
C VAL A 56 -0.33 5.12 -11.25
N ALA A 57 0.06 4.41 -12.30
CA ALA A 57 -0.67 4.23 -13.56
C ALA A 57 -0.16 2.98 -14.26
N TYR A 58 -0.83 2.58 -15.35
CA TYR A 58 -0.36 1.56 -16.26
C TYR A 58 0.04 2.18 -17.61
N GLU A 59 0.91 1.50 -18.34
CA GLU A 59 1.10 1.67 -19.76
C GLU A 59 0.47 0.48 -20.50
N ILE A 60 -0.39 0.75 -21.47
CA ILE A 60 -1.04 -0.25 -22.32
C ILE A 60 -0.92 0.23 -23.75
N ASP A 61 -0.27 -0.56 -24.61
CA ASP A 61 -0.01 -0.21 -26.02
C ASP A 61 0.61 1.19 -26.19
N GLY A 62 1.58 1.52 -25.33
CA GLY A 62 2.28 2.81 -25.33
C GLY A 62 1.47 4.00 -24.79
N LYS A 63 0.27 3.75 -24.24
CA LYS A 63 -0.59 4.80 -23.67
C LYS A 63 -0.63 4.69 -22.14
N ARG A 64 -0.45 5.82 -21.47
CA ARG A 64 -0.68 5.94 -20.03
C ARG A 64 -2.18 5.80 -19.74
N VAL A 65 -2.51 4.88 -18.84
CA VAL A 65 -3.86 4.60 -18.36
C VAL A 65 -3.86 4.72 -16.84
N GLU A 66 -4.67 5.63 -16.30
CA GLU A 66 -4.71 5.91 -14.86
C GLU A 66 -5.80 5.13 -14.12
N GLU A 67 -6.70 4.49 -14.86
CA GLU A 67 -7.80 3.71 -14.34
C GLU A 67 -7.53 2.22 -14.48
N LEU A 68 -8.16 1.42 -13.63
CA LEU A 68 -8.10 -0.04 -13.78
C LEU A 68 -8.70 -0.43 -15.15
N PRO A 69 -7.96 -1.16 -16.01
CA PRO A 69 -8.48 -1.59 -17.31
C PRO A 69 -9.72 -2.47 -17.16
N SER A 70 -10.72 -2.24 -18.00
CA SER A 70 -11.99 -2.96 -17.95
C SER A 70 -11.93 -4.36 -18.56
N SER A 71 -10.94 -4.64 -19.43
CA SER A 71 -10.79 -5.93 -20.08
C SER A 71 -9.61 -6.72 -19.50
N GLN A 72 -9.77 -8.04 -19.44
CA GLN A 72 -8.69 -8.94 -19.01
C GLN A 72 -7.47 -8.85 -19.94
N SER A 73 -7.69 -8.68 -21.24
CA SER A 73 -6.63 -8.55 -22.24
C SER A 73 -5.80 -7.29 -22.02
N ASP A 74 -6.44 -6.14 -21.77
CA ASP A 74 -5.71 -4.89 -21.50
C ASP A 74 -4.94 -5.01 -20.18
N PHE A 75 -5.56 -5.59 -19.15
CA PHE A 75 -4.88 -5.81 -17.87
C PHE A 75 -3.70 -6.79 -17.97
N HIS A 76 -3.77 -7.77 -18.87
CA HIS A 76 -2.65 -8.69 -19.14
C HIS A 76 -1.44 -7.98 -19.75
N HIS A 77 -1.67 -7.00 -20.62
CA HIS A 77 -0.62 -6.21 -21.26
C HIS A 77 -0.20 -4.97 -20.45
N ALA A 78 -0.84 -4.71 -19.32
CA ALA A 78 -0.56 -3.55 -18.49
C ALA A 78 0.84 -3.62 -17.87
N ILE A 79 1.66 -2.63 -18.21
CA ILE A 79 2.98 -2.42 -17.61
C ILE A 79 2.83 -1.37 -16.51
N PRO A 80 3.19 -1.67 -15.24
CA PRO A 80 3.06 -0.70 -14.16
C PRO A 80 4.06 0.46 -14.32
N ILE A 81 3.56 1.68 -14.21
CA ILE A 81 4.36 2.90 -14.11
C ILE A 81 4.55 3.21 -12.63
N TYR A 82 5.81 3.22 -12.19
CA TYR A 82 6.15 3.41 -10.78
C TYR A 82 6.63 4.83 -10.47
N GLU A 83 6.19 5.35 -9.35
CA GLU A 83 6.90 6.40 -8.61
C GLU A 83 7.68 5.78 -7.46
N TYR A 84 8.88 6.30 -7.19
CA TYR A 84 9.77 5.76 -6.16
C TYR A 84 9.84 6.74 -4.99
N LEU A 85 9.32 6.33 -3.85
CA LEU A 85 9.40 7.08 -2.62
C LEU A 85 10.64 6.65 -1.81
N PRO A 86 11.28 7.56 -1.07
CA PRO A 86 12.36 7.18 -0.16
C PRO A 86 11.81 6.25 0.92
N GLY A 87 12.51 5.16 1.20
CA GLY A 87 12.16 4.25 2.29
C GLY A 87 12.78 4.68 3.63
N TRP A 88 12.66 3.82 4.64
CA TRP A 88 13.12 4.06 6.00
C TRP A 88 13.81 2.82 6.56
N LYS A 89 14.62 2.98 7.61
CA LYS A 89 15.36 1.87 8.25
C LYS A 89 14.98 1.67 9.72
N GLU A 90 14.38 2.69 10.32
CA GLU A 90 13.98 2.72 11.71
C GLU A 90 12.86 1.71 11.97
N ASP A 91 12.91 1.09 13.15
CA ASP A 91 11.85 0.22 13.62
C ASP A 91 10.61 1.06 13.99
N ILE A 92 9.48 0.74 13.35
CA ILE A 92 8.21 1.44 13.56
C ILE A 92 7.23 0.64 14.41
N THR A 93 7.58 -0.57 14.84
CA THR A 93 6.66 -1.52 15.49
C THR A 93 6.11 -1.06 16.84
N GLY A 94 6.78 -0.08 17.46
CA GLY A 94 6.35 0.58 18.69
C GLY A 94 5.53 1.86 18.51
N ALA A 95 5.38 2.37 17.27
CA ALA A 95 4.71 3.65 17.00
C ALA A 95 3.23 3.62 17.43
N LYS A 96 2.75 4.73 18.01
CA LYS A 96 1.37 4.90 18.51
C LYS A 96 0.64 6.04 17.81
N THR A 97 1.36 7.01 17.30
CA THR A 97 0.84 8.14 16.53
C THR A 97 1.56 8.26 15.19
N LEU A 98 0.95 8.97 14.23
CA LEU A 98 1.60 9.21 12.93
C LEU A 98 2.93 9.96 13.08
N ALA A 99 3.05 10.83 14.08
CA ALA A 99 4.26 11.61 14.35
C ALA A 99 5.42 10.75 14.88
N ASP A 100 5.14 9.57 15.45
CA ASP A 100 6.16 8.63 15.91
C ASP A 100 6.87 7.92 14.75
N LEU A 101 6.27 7.94 13.54
CA LEU A 101 6.87 7.33 12.36
C LEU A 101 8.02 8.18 11.81
N PRO A 102 9.02 7.56 11.17
CA PRO A 102 10.02 8.28 10.40
C PRO A 102 9.39 9.16 9.33
N LYS A 103 10.03 10.29 9.01
CA LYS A 103 9.50 11.26 8.03
C LYS A 103 9.12 10.61 6.70
N ASN A 104 9.98 9.71 6.20
CA ASN A 104 9.74 8.99 4.95
C ASN A 104 8.53 8.06 5.01
N ALA A 105 8.28 7.44 6.16
CA ALA A 105 7.08 6.60 6.37
C ALA A 105 5.81 7.47 6.42
N GLN A 106 5.85 8.63 7.08
CA GLN A 106 4.75 9.60 7.07
C GLN A 106 4.44 10.08 5.66
N ASP A 107 5.48 10.43 4.89
CA ASP A 107 5.34 10.89 3.51
C ASP A 107 4.82 9.79 2.58
N TYR A 108 5.23 8.54 2.81
CA TYR A 108 4.68 7.39 2.10
C TYR A 108 3.18 7.23 2.36
N VAL A 109 2.74 7.26 3.63
CA VAL A 109 1.31 7.20 3.98
C VAL A 109 0.53 8.32 3.31
N LYS A 110 1.01 9.57 3.43
CA LYS A 110 0.38 10.75 2.83
C LYS A 110 0.32 10.67 1.30
N PHE A 111 1.35 10.14 0.67
CA PHE A 111 1.36 9.91 -0.78
C PHE A 111 0.26 8.93 -1.18
N LEU A 112 0.13 7.81 -0.46
CA LEU A 112 -0.92 6.81 -0.71
C LEU A 112 -2.32 7.40 -0.51
N GLU A 113 -2.55 8.19 0.53
CA GLU A 113 -3.83 8.91 0.74
C GLU A 113 -4.24 9.74 -0.47
N ASN A 114 -3.32 10.60 -0.91
CA ASN A 114 -3.58 11.53 -2.01
C ASN A 114 -3.89 10.79 -3.32
N ILE A 115 -3.13 9.73 -3.62
CA ILE A 115 -3.24 9.05 -4.90
C ILE A 115 -4.37 8.00 -4.95
N SER A 116 -4.78 7.47 -3.80
CA SER A 116 -5.86 6.49 -3.70
C SER A 116 -7.25 7.13 -3.57
N GLY A 117 -7.33 8.40 -3.15
CA GLY A 117 -8.58 9.16 -3.14
C GLY A 117 -9.45 8.98 -1.88
N ALA A 118 -8.89 8.40 -0.81
CA ALA A 118 -9.52 8.33 0.51
C ALA A 118 -8.44 8.34 1.62
N PRO A 119 -8.74 8.85 2.83
CA PRO A 119 -7.80 8.94 3.94
C PRO A 119 -7.37 7.57 4.50
N MET A 120 -6.18 7.49 5.09
CA MET A 120 -5.64 6.33 5.79
C MET A 120 -5.90 6.49 7.30
N SER A 121 -7.12 6.18 7.71
CA SER A 121 -7.60 6.46 9.08
C SER A 121 -7.06 5.50 10.15
N ALA A 122 -6.55 4.34 9.74
CA ALA A 122 -5.76 3.46 10.62
C ALA A 122 -4.57 2.85 9.90
N ILE A 123 -3.46 2.67 10.65
CA ILE A 123 -2.19 2.19 10.12
C ILE A 123 -1.63 1.09 11.02
N GLY A 124 -1.43 -0.10 10.45
CA GLY A 124 -0.83 -1.25 11.12
C GLY A 124 0.69 -1.23 10.98
N VAL A 125 1.38 -1.21 12.12
CA VAL A 125 2.85 -1.19 12.22
C VAL A 125 3.41 -2.51 12.77
N GLY A 126 2.59 -3.56 12.83
CA GLY A 126 3.01 -4.90 13.20
C GLY A 126 1.82 -5.87 13.28
N PRO A 127 2.08 -7.15 13.57
CA PRO A 127 1.04 -8.19 13.62
C PRO A 127 0.16 -8.15 14.88
N GLY A 128 0.61 -7.50 15.95
CA GLY A 128 -0.09 -7.44 17.22
C GLY A 128 -1.32 -6.52 17.17
N ARG A 129 -2.37 -6.87 17.93
CA ARG A 129 -3.62 -6.07 18.01
C ARG A 129 -3.38 -4.62 18.44
N THR A 130 -2.39 -4.38 19.31
CA THR A 130 -2.03 -3.05 19.82
C THR A 130 -1.01 -2.30 18.94
N GLN A 131 -0.59 -2.91 17.82
CA GLN A 131 0.33 -2.32 16.85
C GLN A 131 -0.43 -1.64 15.71
N THR A 132 -1.41 -0.83 16.09
CA THR A 132 -2.25 -0.03 15.20
C THR A 132 -2.22 1.42 15.67
N ILE A 133 -1.93 2.33 14.74
CA ILE A 133 -2.09 3.77 14.89
C ILE A 133 -3.50 4.12 14.42
N VAL A 134 -4.28 4.81 15.24
CA VAL A 134 -5.58 5.38 14.85
C VAL A 134 -5.36 6.85 14.57
N VAL A 135 -5.54 7.26 13.31
CA VAL A 135 -5.35 8.64 12.84
C VAL A 135 -6.66 9.41 12.94
N LYS A 136 -7.77 8.76 12.58
CA LYS A 136 -9.13 9.27 12.64
C LYS A 136 -10.03 8.13 13.11
N ASP A 137 -10.90 8.40 14.07
CA ASP A 137 -11.88 7.40 14.52
C ASP A 137 -12.87 7.06 13.40
N PHE A 138 -13.15 5.75 13.27
CA PHE A 138 -14.22 5.27 12.41
C PHE A 138 -15.55 5.49 13.14
N VAL A 139 -16.51 6.11 12.47
CA VAL A 139 -17.87 6.33 12.99
C VAL A 139 -18.68 5.05 12.88
#